data_AF-Q97BU9-F1
#
_entry.id   AF-Q97BU9-F1
#
_cell.length_a   1.000
_cell.length_b   1.000
_cell.length_c   1.000
_cell.angle_alpha   90.00
_cell.angle_beta   90.00
_cell.angle_gamma   90.00
#
_symmetry.space_group_name_H-M   'P 1'
#
loop_
_entity.id
_entity.type
_entity.pdbx_description
1 polymer ?
#
loop_
_entity_poly.entity_id
_entity_poly.type
_entity_poly.pdbx_seq_one_letter_code
_entity_poly.pdbx_strand_id
1 'polypeptide(L)'
;MIEEIQKLNGFIVIDKPQGPTSHQVDYWVRQILGTEKVGHIGTLDPNVTGVLVMAIGKAVRLIDVVHEKPKEYVGVMRFHSDISEEEVREVFRKFTTRIYQLPPVRSAVSRKVRIKTIYELDMIEKKDKIVLFHVKCESGTYIRTLCTDIGYVSGKGGQMVDLRRISTGPFKEDIAITLQDLQAYVDLAKEGKDELFRSHFLDMTYAFIDYPKIVAKKSAVENIAHGSDLYVGGVKLIDGNFQKGDRVCVLSEDNELLGTGIARCDSSNLFMKVVDFDHIFVEAKHGKGDVVRDREKDVQRPGQQVHRNIRDAAHGPDSRTGRGRKETGPQIAPNRVRKLQNKTGVHRRPGSH
;
A
#
# COMPACT_ATOMS: atom_id res chain seq x y z
N MET A 1 1.55 -31.25 7.21
CA MET A 1 2.34 -30.01 7.03
C MET A 1 2.11 -29.23 5.75
N ILE A 2 2.27 -29.76 4.53
CA ILE A 2 1.95 -28.97 3.31
C ILE A 2 0.50 -28.46 3.33
N GLU A 3 -0.45 -29.34 3.68
CA GLU A 3 -1.86 -28.96 3.81
C GLU A 3 -2.11 -27.91 4.90
N GLU A 4 -1.25 -27.84 5.92
CA GLU A 4 -1.34 -26.82 6.98
C GLU A 4 -0.83 -25.48 6.44
N ILE A 5 0.32 -25.47 5.75
CA ILE A 5 0.89 -24.28 5.09
C ILE A 5 -0.12 -23.69 4.09
N GLN A 6 -0.79 -24.54 3.31
CA GLN A 6 -1.78 -24.11 2.32
C GLN A 6 -3.01 -23.44 2.93
N LYS A 7 -3.32 -23.72 4.20
CA LYS A 7 -4.47 -23.16 4.95
C LYS A 7 -4.10 -21.92 5.77
N LEU A 8 -2.83 -21.50 5.78
CA LEU A 8 -2.38 -20.35 6.57
C LEU A 8 -2.94 -19.03 6.04
N ASN A 9 -3.17 -18.11 6.97
CA ASN A 9 -3.67 -16.77 6.70
C ASN A 9 -2.81 -15.77 7.44
N GLY A 10 -2.10 -14.91 6.71
CA GLY A 10 -1.12 -14.02 7.32
C GLY A 10 -0.19 -13.39 6.31
N PHE A 11 1.00 -13.03 6.76
CA PHE A 11 2.00 -12.32 6.00
C PHE A 11 3.36 -12.99 6.11
N ILE A 12 4.14 -12.89 5.04
CA ILE A 12 5.59 -13.14 5.06
C ILE A 12 6.26 -11.91 4.47
N VAL A 13 7.38 -11.49 5.04
CA VAL A 13 8.16 -10.37 4.51
C VAL A 13 9.30 -10.94 3.66
N ILE A 14 9.26 -10.67 2.36
CA ILE A 14 10.33 -11.05 1.44
C ILE A 14 11.30 -9.89 1.27
N ASP A 15 12.59 -10.14 1.46
CA ASP A 15 13.63 -9.25 0.94
C ASP A 15 13.69 -9.42 -0.58
N LYS A 16 12.96 -8.55 -1.28
CA LYS A 16 12.83 -8.63 -2.73
C LYS A 16 14.22 -8.43 -3.36
N PRO A 17 14.69 -9.37 -4.20
CA PRO A 17 15.94 -9.18 -4.93
C PRO A 17 15.79 -8.16 -6.06
N GLN A 18 16.94 -7.65 -6.52
CA GLN A 18 17.02 -6.84 -7.72
C GLN A 18 16.79 -7.71 -8.97
N GLY A 19 16.05 -7.19 -9.95
CA GLY A 19 15.79 -7.87 -11.23
C GLY A 19 14.31 -8.19 -11.48
N PRO A 20 13.64 -9.03 -10.66
CA PRO A 20 12.24 -9.40 -10.89
C PRO A 20 11.27 -8.27 -10.51
N THR A 21 10.13 -8.24 -11.18
CA THR A 21 8.96 -7.45 -10.74
C THR A 21 8.36 -8.05 -9.46
N SER A 22 7.67 -7.25 -8.65
CA SER A 22 6.92 -7.79 -7.50
C SER A 22 5.89 -8.86 -7.88
N HIS A 23 5.30 -8.78 -9.07
CA HIS A 23 4.36 -9.80 -9.56
C HIS A 23 5.02 -11.15 -9.89
N GLN A 24 6.28 -11.14 -10.34
CA GLN A 24 7.05 -12.39 -10.48
C GLN A 24 7.37 -12.99 -9.11
N VAL A 25 7.64 -12.15 -8.11
CA VAL A 25 7.80 -12.60 -6.72
C VAL A 25 6.50 -13.20 -6.18
N ASP A 26 5.33 -12.59 -6.44
CA ASP A 26 4.01 -13.19 -6.11
C ASP A 26 3.89 -14.61 -6.67
N TYR A 27 4.29 -14.79 -7.94
CA TYR A 27 4.23 -16.10 -8.60
C TYR A 27 5.14 -17.12 -7.92
N TRP A 28 6.39 -16.77 -7.62
CA TRP A 28 7.32 -17.69 -6.96
C TRP A 28 6.88 -18.04 -5.55
N VAL A 29 6.44 -17.07 -4.74
CA VAL A 29 5.91 -17.33 -3.39
C VAL A 29 4.69 -18.25 -3.47
N ARG A 30 3.81 -18.06 -4.46
CA ARG A 30 2.68 -18.97 -4.73
C ARG A 30 3.13 -20.41 -4.97
N GLN A 31 4.17 -20.60 -5.78
CA GLN A 31 4.72 -21.93 -6.07
C GLN A 31 5.38 -22.57 -4.85
N ILE A 32 6.17 -21.80 -4.10
CA ILE A 32 6.88 -22.27 -2.91
C ILE A 32 5.89 -22.74 -1.83
N LEU A 33 4.87 -21.92 -1.54
CA LEU A 33 3.86 -22.22 -0.51
C LEU A 33 2.77 -23.20 -0.96
N GLY A 34 2.60 -23.39 -2.27
CA GLY A 34 1.55 -24.23 -2.83
C GLY A 34 0.12 -23.73 -2.57
N THR A 35 -0.08 -22.44 -2.29
CA THR A 35 -1.38 -21.82 -2.02
C THR A 35 -1.80 -20.89 -3.16
N GLU A 36 -3.08 -20.82 -3.52
CA GLU A 36 -3.53 -20.02 -4.68
C GLU A 36 -3.52 -18.51 -4.40
N LYS A 37 -3.88 -18.12 -3.16
CA LYS A 37 -4.11 -16.73 -2.76
C LYS A 37 -2.84 -16.11 -2.18
N VAL A 38 -2.05 -15.50 -3.07
CA VAL A 38 -0.87 -14.70 -2.72
C VAL A 38 -0.94 -13.36 -3.46
N GLY A 39 -0.62 -12.27 -2.77
CA GLY A 39 -0.40 -10.96 -3.37
C GLY A 39 0.47 -10.06 -2.50
N HIS A 40 1.33 -9.25 -3.13
CA HIS A 40 2.18 -8.31 -2.42
C HIS A 40 1.48 -6.99 -2.03
N ILE A 41 2.04 -6.30 -1.05
CA ILE A 41 1.57 -5.00 -0.57
C ILE A 41 2.49 -3.89 -1.05
N GLY A 42 2.02 -3.14 -2.05
CA GLY A 42 2.75 -2.02 -2.65
C GLY A 42 3.93 -2.47 -3.51
N THR A 43 3.77 -2.33 -4.82
CA THR A 43 4.74 -2.75 -5.84
C THR A 43 6.09 -2.05 -5.67
N LEU A 44 7.16 -2.83 -5.74
CA LEU A 44 8.53 -2.35 -5.90
C LEU A 44 8.92 -2.52 -7.37
N ASP A 45 9.58 -1.50 -7.91
CA ASP A 45 10.13 -1.58 -9.27
C ASP A 45 11.15 -2.73 -9.38
N PRO A 46 11.41 -3.27 -10.58
CA PRO A 46 12.38 -4.34 -10.80
C PRO A 46 13.73 -4.14 -10.11
N ASN A 47 14.28 -2.92 -10.20
CA ASN A 47 15.61 -2.59 -9.67
C ASN A 47 15.61 -2.23 -8.18
N VAL A 48 14.46 -2.21 -7.51
CA VAL A 48 14.31 -1.83 -6.10
C VAL A 48 14.26 -3.07 -5.24
N THR A 49 15.00 -3.07 -4.13
CA THR A 49 15.13 -4.21 -3.20
C THR A 49 14.41 -3.97 -1.87
N GLY A 50 14.45 -4.96 -0.98
CA GLY A 50 14.01 -4.81 0.41
C GLY A 50 12.59 -5.30 0.65
N VAL A 51 12.00 -4.81 1.73
CA VAL A 51 10.73 -5.26 2.31
C VAL A 51 9.61 -5.31 1.27
N LEU A 52 9.22 -6.52 0.85
CA LEU A 52 8.02 -6.81 0.08
C LEU A 52 7.11 -7.70 0.92
N VAL A 53 6.09 -7.10 1.50
CA VAL A 53 5.12 -7.85 2.33
C VAL A 53 4.21 -8.66 1.42
N MET A 54 4.21 -9.98 1.63
CA MET A 54 3.40 -10.95 0.90
C MET A 54 2.19 -11.31 1.76
N ALA A 55 0.99 -11.01 1.29
CA ALA A 55 -0.25 -11.43 1.93
C ALA A 55 -0.65 -12.82 1.41
N ILE A 56 -0.99 -13.72 2.35
CA ILE A 56 -1.27 -15.13 2.09
C ILE A 56 -2.68 -15.50 2.58
N GLY A 57 -3.42 -16.25 1.77
CA GLY A 57 -4.75 -16.72 2.13
C GLY A 57 -5.76 -15.57 2.28
N LYS A 58 -6.48 -15.53 3.39
CA LYS A 58 -7.44 -14.46 3.73
C LYS A 58 -6.79 -13.09 3.86
N ALA A 59 -5.50 -13.03 4.20
CA ALA A 59 -4.76 -11.77 4.35
C ALA A 59 -4.65 -10.97 3.04
N VAL A 60 -4.86 -11.60 1.87
CA VAL A 60 -4.93 -10.90 0.57
C VAL A 60 -5.99 -9.79 0.59
N ARG A 61 -7.05 -9.94 1.39
CA ARG A 61 -8.10 -8.91 1.56
C ARG A 61 -7.65 -7.72 2.41
N LEU A 62 -6.52 -7.82 3.12
CA LEU A 62 -5.92 -6.72 3.88
C LEU A 62 -4.92 -5.91 3.06
N ILE A 63 -4.70 -6.24 1.78
CA ILE A 63 -3.70 -5.54 0.95
C ILE A 63 -4.00 -4.04 0.89
N ASP A 64 -5.25 -3.63 0.70
CA ASP A 64 -5.65 -2.21 0.68
C ASP A 64 -5.37 -1.52 2.02
N VAL A 65 -5.71 -2.18 3.14
CA VAL A 65 -5.49 -1.65 4.49
C VAL A 65 -4.00 -1.46 4.79
N VAL A 66 -3.17 -2.46 4.51
CA VAL A 66 -1.72 -2.37 4.76
C VAL A 66 -1.04 -1.49 3.72
N HIS A 67 -1.59 -1.39 2.50
CA HIS A 67 -1.04 -0.52 1.46
C HIS A 67 -1.10 0.95 1.87
N GLU A 68 -2.11 1.38 2.63
CA GLU A 68 -2.23 2.76 3.14
C GLU A 68 -1.14 3.14 4.15
N LYS A 69 -0.44 2.16 4.74
CA LYS A 69 0.62 2.41 5.72
C LYS A 69 1.79 3.20 5.15
N PRO A 70 2.43 4.07 5.97
CA PRO A 70 3.69 4.74 5.60
C PRO A 70 4.76 3.74 5.17
N LYS A 71 5.68 4.21 4.34
CA LYS A 71 6.79 3.42 3.82
C LYS A 71 8.10 4.15 4.08
N GLU A 72 9.13 3.39 4.43
CA GLU A 72 10.48 3.91 4.62
C GLU A 72 11.44 3.29 3.63
N TYR A 73 12.37 4.11 3.14
CA TYR A 73 13.36 3.71 2.17
C TYR A 73 14.73 4.27 2.53
N VAL A 74 15.76 3.53 2.13
CA VAL A 74 17.12 4.04 1.96
C VAL A 74 17.38 4.12 0.47
N GLY A 75 17.79 5.30 -0.01
CA GLY A 75 18.02 5.55 -1.42
C GLY A 75 19.37 6.18 -1.68
N VAL A 76 19.82 6.02 -2.93
CA VAL A 76 21.01 6.69 -3.44
C VAL A 76 20.59 7.64 -4.54
N MET A 77 20.94 8.90 -4.40
CA MET A 77 20.68 9.95 -5.38
C MET A 77 22.00 10.46 -5.94
N ARG A 78 22.04 10.74 -7.24
CA ARG A 78 23.18 11.42 -7.89
C ARG A 78 22.73 12.77 -8.42
N PHE A 79 23.39 13.83 -7.99
CA PHE A 79 23.28 15.16 -8.59
C PHE A 79 24.12 15.27 -9.87
N HIS A 80 23.73 16.12 -10.81
CA HIS A 80 24.47 16.25 -12.08
C HIS A 80 25.68 17.20 -11.95
N SER A 81 25.57 18.20 -11.08
CA SER A 81 26.69 19.08 -10.68
C SER A 81 27.02 18.93 -9.20
N ASP A 82 28.13 19.56 -8.78
CA ASP A 82 28.53 19.58 -7.37
C ASP A 82 27.51 20.34 -6.53
N ILE A 83 27.32 19.83 -5.31
CA ILE A 83 26.42 20.37 -4.30
C ILE A 83 27.11 20.20 -2.94
N SER A 84 27.00 21.18 -2.05
CA SER A 84 27.50 21.06 -0.68
C SER A 84 26.56 20.22 0.18
N GLU A 85 27.02 19.74 1.33
CA GLU A 85 26.15 19.04 2.27
C GLU A 85 25.06 19.95 2.83
N GLU A 86 25.36 21.23 3.06
CA GLU A 86 24.43 22.25 3.54
C GLU A 86 23.32 22.51 2.52
N GLU A 87 23.68 22.63 1.22
CA GLU A 87 22.72 22.77 0.12
C GLU A 87 21.78 21.55 0.07
N VAL A 88 22.31 20.32 0.25
CA VAL A 88 21.50 19.09 0.30
C VAL A 88 20.52 19.12 1.48
N ARG A 89 21.01 19.40 2.70
CA ARG A 89 20.15 19.50 3.90
C ARG A 89 19.09 20.59 3.75
N GLU A 90 19.43 21.71 3.13
CA GLU A 90 18.46 22.78 2.86
C GLU A 90 17.36 22.33 1.91
N VAL A 91 17.70 21.71 0.78
CA VAL A 91 16.69 21.25 -0.17
C VAL A 91 15.85 20.11 0.42
N PHE A 92 16.44 19.19 1.19
CA PHE A 92 15.68 18.13 1.86
C PHE A 92 14.61 18.69 2.80
N ARG A 93 14.94 19.68 3.63
CA ARG A 93 13.94 20.36 4.49
C ARG A 93 12.76 20.96 3.71
N LYS A 94 12.98 21.42 2.47
CA LYS A 94 11.89 21.95 1.61
C LYS A 94 10.93 20.85 1.15
N PHE A 95 11.38 19.60 1.09
CA PHE A 95 10.58 18.46 0.66
C PHE A 95 9.96 17.66 1.81
N THR A 96 10.41 17.83 3.05
CA THR A 96 9.85 17.20 4.26
C THR A 96 8.51 17.83 4.67
N THR A 97 7.51 17.70 3.80
CA THR A 97 6.16 18.27 3.96
C THR A 97 5.20 17.59 2.97
N ARG A 98 4.03 18.19 2.76
CA ARG A 98 3.13 17.86 1.65
C ARG A 98 3.71 18.37 0.33
N ILE A 99 4.00 17.46 -0.58
CA ILE A 99 4.56 17.73 -1.89
C ILE A 99 3.56 17.38 -3.00
N TYR A 100 3.69 18.04 -4.14
CA TYR A 100 2.97 17.70 -5.35
C TYR A 100 3.80 16.71 -6.17
N GLN A 101 3.19 15.60 -6.59
CA GLN A 101 3.82 14.65 -7.49
C GLN A 101 2.96 14.40 -8.72
N LEU A 102 3.62 14.34 -9.87
CA LEU A 102 3.07 13.71 -11.07
C LEU A 102 3.63 12.28 -11.16
N PRO A 103 2.78 11.24 -11.24
CA PRO A 103 3.24 9.87 -11.42
C PRO A 103 4.11 9.76 -12.68
N PRO A 104 5.18 8.95 -12.70
CA PRO A 104 6.02 8.74 -13.88
C PRO A 104 5.23 8.09 -15.03
N VAL A 105 5.79 8.13 -16.25
CA VAL A 105 5.11 7.64 -17.46
C VAL A 105 4.78 6.16 -17.33
N ARG A 106 5.72 5.41 -16.74
CA ARG A 106 5.56 4.01 -16.36
C ARG A 106 5.08 3.95 -14.91
N SER A 107 3.79 4.05 -14.70
CA SER A 107 3.16 3.81 -13.39
C SER A 107 1.86 3.03 -13.57
N ALA A 108 1.43 2.33 -12.52
CA ALA A 108 0.20 1.55 -12.53
C ALA A 108 -1.08 2.39 -12.26
N VAL A 109 -0.96 3.73 -12.25
CA VAL A 109 -2.02 4.68 -11.84
C VAL A 109 -2.12 5.84 -12.82
N SER A 110 -3.27 6.51 -12.85
CA SER A 110 -3.50 7.63 -13.76
C SER A 110 -2.53 8.78 -13.51
N ARG A 111 -1.92 9.34 -14.57
CA ARG A 111 -1.04 10.53 -14.49
C ARG A 111 -1.85 11.81 -14.22
N LYS A 112 -2.20 12.01 -12.96
CA LYS A 112 -2.77 13.26 -12.44
C LYS A 112 -1.90 13.77 -11.29
N VAL A 113 -1.82 15.08 -11.13
CA VAL A 113 -1.12 15.68 -9.99
C VAL A 113 -1.83 15.23 -8.71
N ARG A 114 -1.03 14.78 -7.74
CA ARG A 114 -1.51 14.34 -6.44
C ARG A 114 -0.62 14.89 -5.34
N ILE A 115 -1.21 15.06 -4.18
CA ILE A 115 -0.49 15.47 -2.98
C ILE A 115 -0.04 14.21 -2.26
N LYS A 116 1.22 14.20 -1.83
CA LYS A 116 1.83 13.16 -1.02
C LYS A 116 2.61 13.79 0.11
N THR A 117 2.71 13.11 1.24
CA THR A 117 3.43 13.63 2.41
C THR A 117 4.76 12.92 2.58
N ILE A 118 5.84 13.69 2.71
CA ILE A 118 7.13 13.21 3.21
C ILE A 118 7.18 13.56 4.70
N TYR A 119 7.33 12.54 5.53
CA TYR A 119 7.37 12.70 6.99
C TYR A 119 8.79 12.96 7.48
N GLU A 120 9.77 12.25 6.93
CA GLU A 120 11.20 12.34 7.26
C GLU A 120 12.00 12.22 5.96
N LEU A 121 13.09 12.98 5.83
CA LEU A 121 13.98 12.96 4.66
C LEU A 121 15.35 13.48 5.09
N ASP A 122 16.30 12.56 5.24
CA ASP A 122 17.57 12.82 5.90
C ASP A 122 18.73 12.29 5.06
N MET A 123 19.81 13.07 5.00
CA MET A 123 21.05 12.65 4.38
C MET A 123 21.86 11.81 5.38
N ILE A 124 22.19 10.58 4.98
CA ILE A 124 23.01 9.66 5.77
C ILE A 124 24.50 9.90 5.48
N GLU A 125 24.85 9.94 4.20
CA GLU A 125 26.24 10.11 3.74
C GLU A 125 26.26 10.84 2.40
N LYS A 126 27.31 11.63 2.15
CA LYS A 126 27.57 12.22 0.85
C LYS A 126 29.01 11.96 0.41
N LYS A 127 29.17 11.52 -0.83
CA LYS A 127 30.46 11.40 -1.50
C LYS A 127 30.37 12.00 -2.90
N ASP A 128 31.14 13.06 -3.13
CA ASP A 128 31.09 13.84 -4.37
C ASP A 128 29.65 14.29 -4.70
N LYS A 129 29.09 13.79 -5.81
CA LYS A 129 27.74 14.07 -6.29
C LYS A 129 26.71 13.01 -5.86
N ILE A 130 27.13 12.01 -5.09
CA ILE A 130 26.28 10.89 -4.64
C ILE A 130 25.89 11.13 -3.19
N VAL A 131 24.59 11.02 -2.93
CA VAL A 131 23.98 11.18 -1.60
C VAL A 131 23.22 9.92 -1.25
N LEU A 132 23.58 9.30 -0.13
CA LEU A 132 22.81 8.27 0.54
C LEU A 132 21.80 8.95 1.47
N PHE A 133 20.53 8.60 1.36
CA PHE A 133 19.46 9.25 2.14
C PHE A 133 18.46 8.23 2.69
N HIS A 134 17.85 8.58 3.83
CA HIS A 134 16.65 7.94 4.37
C HIS A 134 15.43 8.79 4.02
N VAL A 135 14.31 8.14 3.75
CA VAL A 135 13.02 8.82 3.56
C VAL A 135 11.89 8.00 4.13
N LYS A 136 11.02 8.66 4.90
CA LYS A 136 9.72 8.13 5.35
C LYS A 136 8.62 8.91 4.68
N CYS A 137 7.72 8.22 4.00
CA CYS A 137 6.71 8.86 3.18
C CYS A 137 5.36 8.17 3.27
N GLU A 138 4.32 8.92 2.91
CA GLU A 138 2.98 8.41 2.66
C GLU A 138 3.01 7.38 1.52
N SER A 139 2.14 6.37 1.60
CA SER A 139 2.02 5.39 0.53
C SER A 139 1.67 6.03 -0.83
N GLY A 140 2.21 5.45 -1.89
CA GLY A 140 2.06 5.96 -3.26
C GLY A 140 2.94 7.16 -3.59
N THR A 141 3.89 7.52 -2.73
CA THR A 141 4.96 8.47 -3.03
C THR A 141 5.97 7.83 -3.99
N TYR A 142 6.35 8.55 -5.04
CA TYR A 142 7.32 8.09 -6.03
C TYR A 142 8.69 8.66 -5.68
N ILE A 143 9.56 7.84 -5.07
CA ILE A 143 10.90 8.27 -4.66
C ILE A 143 11.74 8.70 -5.88
N ARG A 144 11.57 8.04 -7.03
CA ARG A 144 12.22 8.45 -8.28
C ARG A 144 11.87 9.87 -8.71
N THR A 145 10.57 10.22 -8.62
CA THR A 145 10.09 11.57 -8.92
C THR A 145 10.62 12.55 -7.87
N LEU A 146 10.59 12.18 -6.58
CA LEU A 146 11.17 12.98 -5.49
C LEU A 146 12.64 13.35 -5.77
N CYS A 147 13.50 12.39 -6.13
CA CYS A 147 14.89 12.69 -6.49
C CYS A 147 15.00 13.63 -7.70
N THR A 148 14.14 13.44 -8.71
CA THR A 148 14.15 14.32 -9.89
C THR A 148 13.77 15.75 -9.51
N ASP A 149 12.72 15.92 -8.70
CA ASP A 149 12.22 17.20 -8.24
C ASP A 149 13.23 17.92 -7.32
N ILE A 150 13.88 17.18 -6.40
CA ILE A 150 14.98 17.71 -5.58
C ILE A 150 16.10 18.23 -6.47
N GLY A 151 16.44 17.50 -7.53
CA GLY A 151 17.43 17.92 -8.52
C GLY A 151 17.06 19.22 -9.24
N TYR A 152 15.78 19.40 -9.57
CA TYR A 152 15.30 20.65 -10.17
C TYR A 152 15.32 21.82 -9.19
N VAL A 153 14.84 21.62 -7.97
CA VAL A 153 14.77 22.68 -6.95
C VAL A 153 16.17 23.12 -6.49
N SER A 154 17.14 22.20 -6.43
CA SER A 154 18.52 22.56 -6.11
C SER A 154 19.24 23.29 -7.25
N GLY A 155 18.69 23.29 -8.47
CA GLY A 155 19.33 23.83 -9.67
C GLY A 155 20.49 22.98 -10.20
N LYS A 156 20.81 21.86 -9.55
CA LYS A 156 21.97 20.99 -9.89
C LYS A 156 21.59 19.84 -10.82
N GLY A 157 20.29 19.59 -11.01
CA GLY A 157 19.77 18.36 -11.60
C GLY A 157 20.04 17.15 -10.69
N GLY A 158 19.25 16.09 -10.85
CA GLY A 158 19.46 14.90 -10.05
C GLY A 158 18.56 13.75 -10.44
N GLN A 159 18.99 12.55 -10.09
CA GLN A 159 18.27 11.31 -10.37
C GLN A 159 18.51 10.27 -9.27
N MET A 160 17.54 9.39 -9.11
CA MET A 160 17.66 8.21 -8.24
C MET A 160 18.57 7.18 -8.93
N VAL A 161 19.56 6.68 -8.21
CA VAL A 161 20.51 5.65 -8.64
C VAL A 161 20.06 4.28 -8.16
N ASP A 162 19.75 4.17 -6.87
CA ASP A 162 19.36 2.93 -6.22
C ASP A 162 18.35 3.20 -5.10
N LEU A 163 17.59 2.17 -4.73
CA LEU A 163 16.56 2.27 -3.70
C LEU A 163 16.30 0.92 -3.04
N ARG A 164 16.20 0.93 -1.72
CA ARG A 164 15.79 -0.20 -0.89
C ARG A 164 14.65 0.22 0.02
N ARG A 165 13.56 -0.55 0.05
CA ARG A 165 12.48 -0.34 1.02
C ARG A 165 12.83 -1.04 2.32
N ILE A 166 12.94 -0.29 3.41
CA ILE A 166 13.31 -0.83 4.72
C ILE A 166 12.07 -1.08 5.60
N SER A 167 10.91 -0.50 5.27
CA SER A 167 9.66 -0.82 5.95
C SER A 167 8.40 -0.57 5.12
N THR A 168 7.31 -1.23 5.50
CA THR A 168 5.92 -0.88 5.17
C THR A 168 5.10 -0.98 6.44
N GLY A 169 4.78 0.15 7.06
CA GLY A 169 4.14 0.18 8.38
C GLY A 169 4.91 -0.67 9.41
N PRO A 170 4.27 -1.65 10.06
CA PRO A 170 4.92 -2.47 11.08
C PRO A 170 5.90 -3.51 10.48
N PHE A 171 5.82 -3.79 9.18
CA PHE A 171 6.68 -4.77 8.52
C PHE A 171 8.03 -4.14 8.20
N LYS A 172 9.08 -4.58 8.89
CA LYS A 172 10.45 -4.04 8.80
C LYS A 172 11.41 -5.05 8.17
N GLU A 173 12.62 -4.58 7.87
CA GLU A 173 13.66 -5.35 7.21
C GLU A 173 14.28 -6.45 8.08
N ASP A 174 14.26 -6.29 9.41
CA ASP A 174 14.80 -7.24 10.39
C ASP A 174 14.10 -8.60 10.42
N ILE A 175 12.85 -8.65 9.95
CA ILE A 175 12.06 -9.88 9.80
C ILE A 175 11.94 -10.35 8.35
N ALA A 176 12.64 -9.69 7.42
CA ALA A 176 12.61 -10.04 6.00
C ALA A 176 13.50 -11.25 5.72
N ILE A 177 12.99 -12.17 4.90
CA ILE A 177 13.73 -13.36 4.46
C ILE A 177 13.87 -13.37 2.95
N THR A 178 14.91 -14.01 2.42
CA THR A 178 15.06 -14.16 0.97
C THR A 178 14.09 -15.21 0.41
N LEU A 179 13.95 -15.28 -0.91
CA LEU A 179 13.18 -16.34 -1.56
C LEU A 179 13.81 -17.72 -1.35
N GLN A 180 15.13 -17.77 -1.26
CA GLN A 180 15.91 -18.97 -0.99
C GLN A 180 15.65 -19.47 0.43
N ASP A 181 15.63 -18.57 1.42
CA ASP A 181 15.28 -18.89 2.80
C ASP A 181 13.85 -19.42 2.88
N LEU A 182 12.88 -18.76 2.23
CA LEU A 182 11.50 -19.23 2.22
C LEU A 182 11.39 -20.65 1.65
N GLN A 183 12.06 -20.92 0.52
CA GLN A 183 12.07 -22.26 -0.07
C GLN A 183 12.66 -23.29 0.91
N ALA A 184 13.82 -22.98 1.50
CA ALA A 184 14.48 -23.86 2.46
C ALA A 184 13.61 -24.13 3.70
N TYR A 185 12.94 -23.10 4.23
CA TYR A 185 12.09 -23.23 5.42
C TYR A 185 10.85 -24.08 5.13
N VAL A 186 10.26 -23.93 3.95
CA VAL A 186 9.13 -24.77 3.52
C VAL A 186 9.57 -26.22 3.31
N ASP A 187 10.77 -26.45 2.78
CA ASP A 187 11.27 -27.82 2.61
C ASP A 187 11.59 -28.48 3.97
N LEU A 188 12.19 -27.75 4.91
CA LEU A 188 12.38 -28.22 6.29
C LEU A 188 11.04 -28.50 6.99
N ALA A 189 10.04 -27.66 6.79
CA ALA A 189 8.69 -27.90 7.30
C ALA A 189 8.14 -29.22 6.72
N LYS A 190 8.29 -29.51 5.43
CA LYS A 190 7.86 -30.81 4.87
C LYS A 190 8.51 -32.02 5.56
N GLU A 191 9.70 -31.85 6.12
CA GLU A 191 10.43 -32.86 6.90
C GLU A 191 10.08 -32.88 8.40
N GLY A 192 9.15 -32.05 8.86
CA GLY A 192 8.72 -31.97 10.25
C GLY A 192 9.40 -30.89 11.09
N LYS A 193 10.28 -30.06 10.51
CA LYS A 193 11.05 -29.00 11.19
C LYS A 193 10.58 -27.63 10.74
N ASP A 194 9.47 -27.16 11.30
CA ASP A 194 8.78 -25.94 10.86
C ASP A 194 9.08 -24.69 11.68
N GLU A 195 9.99 -24.77 12.65
CA GLU A 195 10.26 -23.68 13.58
C GLU A 195 10.69 -22.40 12.85
N LEU A 196 11.57 -22.54 11.85
CA LEU A 196 12.05 -21.42 11.03
C LEU A 196 10.95 -20.81 10.15
N PHE A 197 10.04 -21.65 9.64
CA PHE A 197 8.91 -21.16 8.87
C PHE A 197 7.94 -20.38 9.79
N ARG A 198 7.58 -20.97 10.94
CA ARG A 198 6.67 -20.35 11.92
C ARG A 198 7.21 -19.06 12.50
N SER A 199 8.53 -18.93 12.71
CA SER A 199 9.12 -17.70 13.25
C SER A 199 9.07 -16.52 12.28
N HIS A 200 8.87 -16.76 10.98
CA HIS A 200 8.79 -15.71 9.94
C HIS A 200 7.38 -15.57 9.33
N PHE A 201 6.45 -16.46 9.70
CA PHE A 201 5.05 -16.33 9.33
C PHE A 201 4.31 -15.46 10.35
N LEU A 202 3.86 -14.30 9.90
CA LEU A 202 3.18 -13.31 10.73
C LEU A 202 1.67 -13.51 10.58
N ASP A 203 0.95 -13.64 11.69
CA ASP A 203 -0.51 -13.76 11.63
C ASP A 203 -1.17 -12.43 11.17
N MET A 204 -2.46 -12.49 10.82
CA MET A 204 -3.17 -11.33 10.28
C MET A 204 -3.27 -10.14 11.26
N THR A 205 -3.16 -10.38 12.57
CA THR A 205 -3.19 -9.30 13.59
C THR A 205 -1.93 -8.44 13.55
N TYR A 206 -0.82 -8.94 12.98
CA TYR A 206 0.43 -8.18 12.86
C TYR A 206 0.26 -6.87 12.07
N ALA A 207 -0.62 -6.87 11.06
CA ALA A 207 -0.98 -5.65 10.33
C ALA A 207 -1.57 -4.54 11.22
N PHE A 208 -2.06 -4.93 12.40
CA PHE A 208 -2.77 -4.09 13.36
C PHE A 208 -2.03 -3.91 14.68
N ILE A 209 -0.72 -4.20 14.74
CA ILE A 209 0.06 -4.15 15.99
C ILE A 209 -0.09 -2.79 16.71
N ASP A 210 0.00 -1.69 15.96
CA ASP A 210 -0.11 -0.30 16.46
C ASP A 210 -1.56 0.24 16.50
N TYR A 211 -2.57 -0.58 16.19
CA TYR A 211 -3.96 -0.13 16.21
C TYR A 211 -4.64 -0.41 17.55
N PRO A 212 -5.63 0.42 17.90
CA PRO A 212 -6.61 0.09 18.94
C PRO A 212 -7.35 -1.21 18.60
N LYS A 213 -7.50 -2.07 19.60
CA LYS A 213 -8.11 -3.40 19.47
C LYS A 213 -9.40 -3.45 20.28
N ILE A 214 -10.42 -4.09 19.72
CA ILE A 214 -11.70 -4.32 20.38
C ILE A 214 -11.91 -5.82 20.45
N VAL A 215 -11.98 -6.37 21.65
CA VAL A 215 -12.31 -7.79 21.84
C VAL A 215 -13.82 -7.94 21.83
N ALA A 216 -14.34 -8.73 20.89
CA ALA A 216 -15.76 -9.05 20.82
C ALA A 216 -16.11 -10.22 21.77
N LYS A 217 -17.28 -10.14 22.40
CA LYS A 217 -17.85 -11.27 23.15
C LYS A 217 -18.12 -12.44 22.21
N LYS A 218 -17.99 -13.67 22.71
CA LYS A 218 -18.38 -14.90 21.97
C LYS A 218 -19.79 -14.82 21.38
N SER A 219 -20.75 -14.18 22.07
CA SER A 219 -22.12 -14.00 21.59
C SER A 219 -22.27 -13.09 20.37
N ALA A 220 -21.28 -12.24 20.08
CA ALA A 220 -21.30 -11.35 18.92
C ALA A 220 -20.67 -11.98 17.67
N VAL A 221 -19.82 -13.01 17.83
CA VAL A 221 -19.01 -13.59 16.76
C VAL A 221 -19.85 -14.12 15.60
N GLU A 222 -20.93 -14.88 15.89
CA GLU A 222 -21.79 -15.43 14.84
C GLU A 222 -22.50 -14.32 14.04
N ASN A 223 -22.97 -13.27 14.72
CA ASN A 223 -23.60 -12.13 14.06
C ASN A 223 -22.59 -11.39 13.17
N ILE A 224 -21.36 -11.18 13.65
CA ILE A 224 -20.27 -10.59 12.86
C ILE A 224 -19.99 -11.47 11.63
N ALA A 225 -19.94 -12.78 11.78
CA ALA A 225 -19.72 -13.71 10.68
C ALA A 225 -20.82 -13.64 9.60
N HIS A 226 -22.05 -13.31 9.99
CA HIS A 226 -23.16 -13.00 9.07
C HIS A 226 -23.11 -11.58 8.48
N GLY A 227 -22.04 -10.85 8.73
CA GLY A 227 -21.86 -9.50 8.24
C GLY A 227 -22.52 -8.44 9.11
N SER A 228 -22.85 -8.70 10.38
CA SER A 228 -23.32 -7.65 11.30
C SER A 228 -22.18 -6.69 11.66
N ASP A 229 -22.56 -5.44 11.90
CA ASP A 229 -21.70 -4.49 12.60
C ASP A 229 -21.45 -4.90 14.04
N LEU A 230 -20.39 -4.35 14.66
CA LEU A 230 -20.18 -4.51 16.09
C LEU A 230 -20.96 -3.44 16.85
N TYR A 231 -21.89 -3.87 17.70
CA TYR A 231 -22.64 -3.01 18.60
C TYR A 231 -22.08 -3.07 20.03
N VAL A 232 -22.39 -2.05 20.84
CA VAL A 232 -21.86 -1.90 22.21
C VAL A 232 -22.08 -3.15 23.08
N GLY A 233 -23.23 -3.82 22.96
CA GLY A 233 -23.53 -5.05 23.70
C GLY A 233 -22.59 -6.21 23.40
N GLY A 234 -21.96 -6.21 22.22
CA GLY A 234 -21.00 -7.21 21.76
C GLY A 234 -19.54 -6.92 22.13
N VAL A 235 -19.23 -5.75 22.70
CA VAL A 235 -17.86 -5.40 23.13
C VAL A 235 -17.57 -6.02 24.49
N LYS A 236 -16.45 -6.75 24.59
CA LYS A 236 -15.93 -7.32 25.85
C LYS A 236 -14.88 -6.41 26.48
N LEU A 237 -13.91 -5.96 25.67
CA LEU A 237 -12.77 -5.15 26.11
C LEU A 237 -12.36 -4.21 24.96
N ILE A 238 -11.85 -3.03 25.31
CA ILE A 238 -11.13 -2.15 24.40
C ILE A 238 -9.70 -2.00 24.92
N ASP A 239 -8.74 -2.21 24.03
CA ASP A 239 -7.33 -1.96 24.27
C ASP A 239 -6.86 -0.80 23.38
N GLY A 240 -6.36 0.27 24.00
CA GLY A 240 -6.01 1.53 23.36
C GLY A 240 -7.17 2.53 23.26
N ASN A 241 -6.89 3.68 22.64
CA ASN A 241 -7.86 4.77 22.44
C ASN A 241 -8.11 4.99 20.95
N PHE A 242 -9.37 5.25 20.57
CA PHE A 242 -9.74 5.59 19.20
C PHE A 242 -10.81 6.67 19.18
N GLN A 243 -10.82 7.45 18.11
CA GLN A 243 -11.85 8.43 17.80
C GLN A 243 -12.77 7.91 16.69
N LYS A 244 -13.97 8.47 16.60
CA LYS A 244 -14.87 8.24 15.48
C LYS A 244 -14.15 8.56 14.16
N GLY A 245 -14.16 7.59 13.25
CA GLY A 245 -13.47 7.68 11.96
C GLY A 245 -12.15 6.92 11.91
N ASP A 246 -11.57 6.57 13.06
CA ASP A 246 -10.37 5.75 13.10
C ASP A 246 -10.65 4.33 12.63
N ARG A 247 -9.65 3.71 11.99
CA ARG A 247 -9.68 2.28 11.73
C ARG A 247 -9.37 1.54 13.02
N VAL A 248 -10.12 0.47 13.29
CA VAL A 248 -9.93 -0.40 14.45
C VAL A 248 -9.87 -1.87 14.02
N CYS A 249 -9.24 -2.68 14.86
CA CYS A 249 -9.19 -4.13 14.73
C CYS A 249 -10.16 -4.77 15.73
N VAL A 250 -10.94 -5.76 15.30
CA VAL A 250 -11.82 -6.53 16.19
C VAL A 250 -11.32 -7.95 16.30
N LEU A 251 -11.08 -8.39 17.55
CA LEU A 251 -10.51 -9.69 17.89
C LEU A 251 -11.55 -10.57 18.59
N SER A 252 -11.36 -11.89 18.50
CA SER A 252 -12.04 -12.87 19.35
C SER A 252 -11.43 -12.85 20.76
N GLU A 253 -12.07 -13.55 21.71
CA GLU A 253 -11.51 -13.75 23.04
C GLU A 253 -10.22 -14.58 23.04
N ASP A 254 -9.96 -15.31 21.94
CA ASP A 254 -8.79 -16.16 21.72
C ASP A 254 -7.74 -15.46 20.82
N ASN A 255 -7.84 -14.13 20.68
CA ASN A 255 -6.97 -13.24 19.89
C ASN A 255 -6.98 -13.45 18.37
N GLU A 256 -8.00 -14.11 17.82
CA GLU A 256 -8.15 -14.25 16.37
C GLU A 256 -8.73 -12.97 15.75
N LEU A 257 -8.22 -12.57 14.58
CA LEU A 257 -8.77 -11.43 13.84
C LEU A 257 -10.17 -11.76 13.30
N LEU A 258 -11.21 -11.15 13.86
CA LEU A 258 -12.58 -11.28 13.37
C LEU A 258 -12.83 -10.37 12.17
N GLY A 259 -12.27 -9.16 12.20
CA GLY A 259 -12.48 -8.15 11.18
C GLY A 259 -11.80 -6.83 11.48
N THR A 260 -11.81 -5.93 10.49
CA THR A 260 -11.42 -4.53 10.65
C THR A 260 -12.48 -3.63 10.05
N GLY A 261 -12.56 -2.41 10.58
CA GLY A 261 -13.55 -1.44 10.15
C GLY A 261 -13.25 -0.05 10.69
N ILE A 262 -14.22 0.83 10.52
CA ILE A 262 -14.15 2.22 10.99
C ILE A 262 -14.98 2.39 12.26
N ALA A 263 -14.36 2.94 13.29
CA ALA A 263 -15.01 3.32 14.53
C ALA A 263 -16.11 4.36 14.28
N ARG A 264 -17.28 4.13 14.86
CA ARG A 264 -18.46 4.98 14.70
C ARG A 264 -18.74 5.86 15.92
N CYS A 265 -18.01 5.64 17.01
CA CYS A 265 -17.98 6.41 18.25
C CYS A 265 -16.54 6.48 18.78
N ASP A 266 -16.30 7.29 19.81
CA ASP A 266 -15.01 7.36 20.49
C ASP A 266 -14.91 6.24 21.55
N SER A 267 -13.69 5.80 21.88
CA SER A 267 -13.48 4.77 22.91
C SER A 267 -13.96 5.19 24.30
N SER A 268 -14.03 6.49 24.58
CA SER A 268 -14.51 7.06 25.85
C SER A 268 -16.03 7.16 25.96
N ASN A 269 -16.77 7.05 24.85
CA ASN A 269 -18.22 7.16 24.83
C ASN A 269 -18.80 6.22 23.78
N LEU A 270 -18.87 4.94 24.13
CA LEU A 270 -19.47 3.92 23.28
C LEU A 270 -20.99 4.08 23.26
N PHE A 271 -21.57 4.23 22.07
CA PHE A 271 -23.02 4.24 21.91
C PHE A 271 -23.43 3.53 20.61
N MET A 272 -24.50 2.76 20.68
CA MET A 272 -25.10 2.05 19.54
C MET A 272 -24.09 1.15 18.78
N LYS A 273 -23.80 1.49 17.51
CA LYS A 273 -22.86 0.82 16.60
C LYS A 273 -21.46 1.35 16.88
N VAL A 274 -20.55 0.45 17.25
CA VAL A 274 -19.15 0.75 17.61
C VAL A 274 -18.25 0.65 16.39
N VAL A 275 -18.37 -0.43 15.61
CA VAL A 275 -17.54 -0.64 14.41
C VAL A 275 -18.41 -0.93 13.20
N ASP A 276 -18.12 -0.21 12.12
CA ASP A 276 -18.60 -0.56 10.79
C ASP A 276 -17.53 -1.34 10.04
N PHE A 277 -17.73 -2.64 9.87
CA PHE A 277 -16.76 -3.49 9.18
C PHE A 277 -16.69 -3.17 7.68
N ASP A 278 -15.49 -3.17 7.14
CA ASP A 278 -15.25 -3.31 5.68
C ASP A 278 -14.69 -4.70 5.35
N HIS A 279 -13.98 -5.32 6.30
CA HIS A 279 -13.46 -6.68 6.18
C HIS A 279 -13.82 -7.55 7.37
N ILE A 280 -14.39 -8.74 7.11
CA ILE A 280 -14.73 -9.76 8.11
C ILE A 280 -14.09 -11.09 7.70
N PHE A 281 -13.37 -11.74 8.62
CA PHE A 281 -12.54 -12.94 8.36
C PHE A 281 -13.06 -14.22 9.02
N VAL A 282 -14.01 -14.09 9.95
CA VAL A 282 -14.69 -15.24 10.57
C VAL A 282 -15.78 -15.77 9.64
N GLU A 283 -15.88 -17.09 9.54
CA GLU A 283 -16.91 -17.78 8.75
C GLU A 283 -18.10 -18.17 9.63
N ALA A 284 -19.31 -17.99 9.11
CA ALA A 284 -20.52 -18.43 9.81
C ALA A 284 -20.63 -19.96 9.72
N LYS A 285 -21.09 -20.63 10.78
CA LYS A 285 -21.19 -22.11 10.81
C LYS A 285 -22.07 -22.68 9.70
N HIS A 286 -22.95 -21.86 9.11
CA HIS A 286 -23.86 -22.21 8.01
C HIS A 286 -23.79 -21.26 6.80
N GLY A 287 -22.69 -20.49 6.64
CA GLY A 287 -22.53 -19.51 5.56
C GLY A 287 -21.35 -19.80 4.64
N LYS A 288 -21.51 -19.58 3.33
CA LYS A 288 -20.40 -19.64 2.38
C LYS A 288 -19.56 -18.37 2.46
N GLY A 289 -18.40 -18.48 3.08
CA GLY A 289 -17.23 -17.62 2.84
C GLY A 289 -17.23 -16.24 3.50
N ASP A 290 -16.03 -15.70 3.59
CA ASP A 290 -15.65 -14.34 3.98
C ASP A 290 -16.55 -13.22 3.41
N VAL A 291 -17.08 -12.34 4.27
CA VAL A 291 -17.90 -11.17 3.87
C VAL A 291 -17.02 -9.93 3.68
N VAL A 292 -17.00 -9.35 2.47
CA VAL A 292 -16.42 -8.02 2.16
C VAL A 292 -17.57 -7.07 1.84
N ARG A 293 -17.56 -5.87 2.42
CA ARG A 293 -18.50 -4.81 2.05
C ARG A 293 -17.80 -3.79 1.17
N ASP A 294 -18.27 -3.62 -0.06
CA ASP A 294 -17.78 -2.55 -0.93
C ASP A 294 -18.15 -1.19 -0.33
N ARG A 295 -17.13 -0.39 0.00
CA ARG A 295 -17.31 1.05 0.23
C ARG A 295 -16.97 1.78 -1.06
N GLU A 296 -17.79 2.75 -1.44
CA GLU A 296 -17.36 3.79 -2.37
C GLU A 296 -16.17 4.54 -1.75
N LYS A 297 -14.97 4.09 -2.07
CA LYS A 297 -13.72 4.81 -1.90
C LYS A 297 -12.99 4.75 -3.23
N ASP A 298 -12.51 5.89 -3.72
CA ASP A 298 -11.62 6.00 -4.87
C ASP A 298 -10.24 5.37 -4.58
N VAL A 299 -10.20 4.05 -4.36
CA VAL A 299 -8.96 3.30 -4.21
C VAL A 299 -8.54 2.83 -5.60
N GLN A 300 -7.61 3.57 -6.21
CA GLN A 300 -7.00 3.17 -7.48
C GLN A 300 -6.16 1.90 -7.27
N ARG A 301 -6.72 0.76 -7.67
CA ARG A 301 -5.99 -0.53 -7.71
C ARG A 301 -4.91 -0.47 -8.79
N PRO A 302 -3.62 -0.65 -8.47
CA PRO A 302 -2.59 -0.79 -9.48
C PRO A 302 -2.67 -2.20 -10.10
N GLY A 303 -2.89 -2.30 -11.41
CA GLY A 303 -2.59 -3.52 -12.17
C GLY A 303 -3.71 -4.12 -13.01
N GLN A 304 -3.80 -3.68 -14.26
CA GLN A 304 -4.11 -4.57 -15.41
C GLN A 304 -3.39 -4.11 -16.70
N GLN A 305 -3.07 -2.82 -16.87
CA GLN A 305 -2.46 -2.32 -18.11
C GLN A 305 -0.94 -2.49 -18.25
N VAL A 306 -0.18 -2.75 -17.17
CA VAL A 306 1.29 -2.82 -17.25
C VAL A 306 1.78 -4.10 -17.96
N HIS A 307 0.95 -5.14 -18.04
CA HIS A 307 1.31 -6.41 -18.67
C HIS A 307 1.34 -6.42 -20.21
N ARG A 308 0.73 -5.44 -20.89
CA ARG A 308 0.84 -5.34 -22.37
C ARG A 308 2.16 -4.68 -22.79
N ASN A 309 2.51 -3.56 -22.18
CA ASN A 309 3.64 -2.73 -22.63
C ASN A 309 5.04 -3.34 -22.36
N ILE A 310 5.15 -4.32 -21.44
CA ILE A 310 6.43 -5.02 -21.19
C ILE A 310 6.65 -6.17 -22.20
N ARG A 311 5.57 -6.79 -22.72
CA ARG A 311 5.69 -7.81 -23.79
C ARG A 311 6.04 -7.18 -25.14
N ASP A 312 5.51 -5.99 -25.41
CA ASP A 312 5.74 -5.27 -26.67
C ASP A 312 7.13 -4.60 -26.72
N ALA A 313 7.74 -4.31 -25.56
CA ALA A 313 9.11 -3.78 -25.50
C ALA A 313 10.21 -4.87 -25.61
N ALA A 314 9.85 -6.15 -25.39
CA ALA A 314 10.76 -7.29 -25.55
C ALA A 314 10.78 -7.84 -26.99
N HIS A 315 9.85 -7.41 -27.85
CA HIS A 315 9.79 -7.76 -29.27
C HIS A 315 9.91 -6.49 -30.12
N GLY A 316 11.13 -5.96 -30.23
CA GLY A 316 11.42 -4.90 -31.19
C GLY A 316 11.14 -5.40 -32.62
N PRO A 317 10.45 -4.61 -33.47
CA PRO A 317 10.03 -5.06 -34.78
C PRO A 317 11.23 -5.24 -35.71
N ASP A 318 11.32 -6.42 -36.30
CA ASP A 318 12.25 -6.77 -37.37
C ASP A 318 12.08 -5.79 -38.55
N SER A 319 13.17 -5.12 -38.91
CA SER A 319 13.20 -4.07 -39.90
C SER A 319 13.49 -4.65 -41.27
N ARG A 320 12.46 -4.91 -42.09
CA ARG A 320 12.62 -5.18 -43.53
C ARG A 320 11.33 -4.96 -44.31
N THR A 321 11.35 -3.93 -45.17
CA THR A 321 10.48 -3.74 -46.37
C THR A 321 8.99 -3.49 -46.08
N GLY A 322 8.23 -2.58 -46.68
CA GLY A 322 8.39 -1.62 -47.75
C GLY A 322 6.98 -1.15 -48.14
N ARG A 323 6.82 0.15 -48.44
CA ARG A 323 5.71 0.78 -49.21
C ARG A 323 4.26 0.69 -48.66
N GLY A 324 3.64 1.86 -48.46
CA GLY A 324 2.17 1.99 -48.46
C GLY A 324 1.61 3.21 -47.73
N ARG A 325 1.71 4.38 -48.36
CA ARG A 325 1.19 5.69 -47.90
C ARG A 325 -0.33 5.76 -48.06
N LYS A 326 -1.07 6.28 -47.07
CA LYS A 326 -2.31 7.06 -47.28
C LYS A 326 -2.57 8.01 -46.10
N GLU A 327 -2.66 9.28 -46.46
CA GLU A 327 -2.82 10.47 -45.61
C GLU A 327 -4.31 10.73 -45.30
N THR A 328 -4.62 11.17 -44.07
CA THR A 328 -5.77 12.04 -43.76
C THR A 328 -5.41 12.96 -42.59
N GLY A 329 -5.32 14.27 -42.87
CA GLY A 329 -5.04 15.34 -41.90
C GLY A 329 -6.28 15.82 -41.10
N PRO A 330 -6.10 16.79 -40.18
CA PRO A 330 -6.95 16.96 -39.00
C PRO A 330 -8.09 17.99 -39.17
N GLN A 331 -9.20 17.80 -38.44
CA GLN A 331 -10.26 18.80 -38.28
C GLN A 331 -10.37 19.30 -36.83
N ILE A 332 -10.36 20.63 -36.71
CA ILE A 332 -10.60 21.44 -35.50
C ILE A 332 -12.11 21.66 -35.35
N ALA A 333 -12.64 21.63 -34.12
CA ALA A 333 -13.96 22.18 -33.79
C ALA A 333 -13.96 22.82 -32.38
N PRO A 334 -14.51 24.04 -32.18
CA PRO A 334 -14.47 24.78 -30.91
C PRO A 334 -15.78 24.79 -30.09
N ASN A 335 -15.65 25.19 -28.82
CA ASN A 335 -16.62 25.78 -27.86
C ASN A 335 -17.88 25.02 -27.39
N ARG A 336 -18.01 24.89 -26.05
CA ARG A 336 -19.31 24.79 -25.34
C ARG A 336 -19.23 25.38 -23.92
N VAL A 337 -19.91 26.53 -23.72
CA VAL A 337 -20.27 27.12 -22.42
C VAL A 337 -21.74 26.76 -22.13
N ARG A 338 -22.08 26.34 -20.90
CA ARG A 338 -23.46 26.17 -20.41
C ARG A 338 -23.68 26.95 -19.11
N LYS A 339 -24.64 27.89 -19.12
CA LYS A 339 -25.27 28.51 -17.94
C LYS A 339 -26.44 27.65 -17.46
N LEU A 340 -26.59 27.49 -16.14
CA LEU A 340 -27.81 27.01 -15.48
C LEU A 340 -28.44 28.18 -14.70
N GLN A 341 -29.75 28.32 -14.85
CA GLN A 341 -30.60 29.36 -14.27
C GLN A 341 -31.21 28.92 -12.92
N ASN A 342 -31.51 29.94 -12.11
CA ASN A 342 -32.77 30.18 -11.39
C ASN A 342 -32.96 29.81 -9.91
N LYS A 343 -33.46 30.86 -9.21
CA LYS A 343 -34.44 30.95 -8.10
C LYS A 343 -33.94 30.91 -6.64
N THR A 344 -33.89 32.10 -6.04
CA THR A 344 -34.41 32.35 -4.67
C THR A 344 -35.07 33.74 -4.63
N GLY A 345 -36.25 33.80 -3.99
CA GLY A 345 -37.12 34.97 -3.92
C GLY A 345 -36.93 35.82 -2.67
N VAL A 346 -37.17 37.12 -2.85
CA VAL A 346 -37.99 38.04 -2.02
C VAL A 346 -37.99 37.84 -0.50
N HIS A 347 -37.38 38.75 0.27
CA HIS A 347 -38.13 39.74 1.06
C HIS A 347 -37.25 40.80 1.77
N ARG A 348 -37.78 42.02 1.68
CA ARG A 348 -37.42 43.36 2.21
C ARG A 348 -36.92 43.43 3.66
N ARG A 349 -36.02 44.40 3.91
CA ARG A 349 -36.18 45.57 4.83
C ARG A 349 -34.93 46.49 4.77
N PRO A 350 -35.06 47.83 4.65
CA PRO A 350 -33.95 48.77 4.78
C PRO A 350 -34.04 49.65 6.04
N GLY A 351 -32.89 50.14 6.50
CA GLY A 351 -32.70 51.22 7.49
C GLY A 351 -31.19 51.39 7.70
N SER A 352 -30.54 52.32 7.00
CA SER A 352 -30.29 53.71 7.41
C SER A 352 -29.36 53.83 8.63
N HIS A 353 -28.05 53.78 8.38
CA HIS A 353 -27.11 54.91 8.56
C HIS A 353 -25.77 54.58 7.92
#